data_AF-A0A1S3XFG0-F1
#
_entry.id   AF-A0A1S3XFG0-F1
#
_cell.length_a   1.000
_cell.length_b   1.000
_cell.length_c   1.000
_cell.angle_alpha   90.00
_cell.angle_beta   90.00
_cell.angle_gamma   90.00
#
_symmetry.space_group_name_H-M   'P 1'
#
loop_
_entity.id
_entity.type
_entity.pdbx_description
1 polymer ?
#
loop_
_entity_poly.entity_id
_entity_poly.type
_entity_poly.pdbx_seq_one_letter_code
_entity_poly.pdbx_strand_id
1 'polypeptide(L)'
;MKDETSAFASMKFSFSVAKLGNTCLVAVQAYDTATESIEALNAAELKFQDIINSPSVDVSCKKIDDLAQKNQLDSALVLMITKVWSTAKESDMTKDEVKDVLYHLYMTARGNLQRLMPKEIRILKYLLTIEDPEERLCTLKDAFTPGEELEGKDVDCLYTTPEQLYNWIGTVVDAYNFSREGTLIKEARDLMNPKIIQKMEELKKLILDNFM
;
A
#
# COMPACT_ATOMS: atom_id res chain seq x y z
N MET A 1 34.24 -39.37 29.87
CA MET A 1 34.64 -39.40 28.45
C MET A 1 33.67 -40.12 27.51
N LYS A 2 32.91 -41.17 27.90
CA LYS A 2 31.86 -41.75 27.02
C LYS A 2 30.51 -41.02 27.06
N ASP A 3 30.23 -40.28 28.15
CA ASP A 3 28.94 -39.59 28.37
C ASP A 3 28.82 -38.25 27.62
N GLU A 4 29.89 -37.46 27.58
CA GLU A 4 29.89 -36.13 26.93
C GLU A 4 29.70 -36.22 25.41
N THR A 5 30.21 -37.28 24.77
CA THR A 5 30.07 -37.53 23.33
C THR A 5 28.62 -37.89 22.95
N SER A 6 27.89 -38.55 23.85
CA SER A 6 26.47 -38.91 23.68
C SER A 6 25.56 -37.68 23.76
N ALA A 7 25.80 -36.82 24.77
CA ALA A 7 25.06 -35.57 24.93
C ALA A 7 25.26 -34.61 23.74
N PHE A 8 26.49 -34.51 23.22
CA PHE A 8 26.81 -33.66 22.06
C PHE A 8 26.15 -34.16 20.76
N ALA A 9 26.05 -35.49 20.58
CA ALA A 9 25.35 -36.09 19.45
C ALA A 9 23.83 -35.85 19.51
N SER A 10 23.23 -36.02 20.70
CA SER A 10 21.80 -35.73 20.94
C SER A 10 21.45 -34.25 20.68
N MET A 11 22.32 -33.33 21.11
CA MET A 11 22.17 -31.89 20.85
C MET A 11 22.23 -31.56 19.35
N LYS A 12 23.20 -32.12 18.62
CA LYS A 12 23.31 -31.93 17.16
C LYS A 12 22.13 -32.50 16.39
N PHE A 13 21.62 -33.66 16.82
CA PHE A 13 20.42 -34.26 16.25
C PHE A 13 19.20 -33.36 16.46
N SER A 14 18.99 -32.89 17.69
CA SER A 14 17.89 -31.97 18.03
C SER A 14 17.96 -30.66 17.26
N PHE A 15 19.15 -30.08 17.10
CA PHE A 15 19.36 -28.88 16.29
C PHE A 15 19.05 -29.09 14.80
N SER A 16 19.44 -30.25 14.26
CA SER A 16 19.18 -30.59 12.86
C SER A 16 17.69 -30.79 12.58
N VAL A 17 16.98 -31.45 13.51
CA VAL A 17 15.51 -31.63 13.44
C VAL A 17 14.80 -30.27 13.55
N ALA A 18 15.22 -29.38 14.45
CA ALA A 18 14.67 -28.04 14.57
C ALA A 18 14.88 -27.21 13.30
N LYS A 19 16.08 -27.27 12.70
CA LYS A 19 16.39 -26.59 11.44
C LYS A 19 15.52 -27.11 10.29
N LEU A 20 15.37 -28.43 10.17
CA LEU A 20 14.52 -29.05 9.15
C LEU A 20 13.05 -28.66 9.34
N GLY A 21 12.56 -28.67 10.59
CA GLY A 21 11.21 -28.23 10.94
C GLY A 21 10.96 -26.78 10.54
N ASN A 22 11.92 -25.88 10.80
CA ASN A 22 11.82 -24.48 10.37
C ASN A 22 11.82 -24.34 8.85
N THR A 23 12.67 -25.10 8.14
CA THR A 23 12.66 -25.10 6.66
C THR A 23 11.32 -25.58 6.10
N CYS A 24 10.74 -26.64 6.68
CA CYS A 24 9.43 -27.15 6.28
C CYS A 24 8.33 -26.11 6.51
N LEU A 25 8.33 -25.47 7.68
CA LEU A 25 7.38 -24.41 8.00
C LEU A 25 7.47 -23.24 7.01
N VAL A 26 8.68 -22.77 6.70
CA VAL A 26 8.90 -21.70 5.72
C VAL A 26 8.40 -22.11 4.33
N ALA A 27 8.64 -23.36 3.91
CA ALA A 27 8.17 -23.86 2.62
C ALA A 27 6.64 -23.94 2.53
N VAL A 28 5.98 -24.42 3.59
CA VAL A 28 4.50 -24.47 3.66
C VAL A 28 3.92 -23.06 3.66
N GLN A 29 4.45 -22.14 4.47
CA GLN A 29 3.99 -20.75 4.50
C GLN A 29 4.17 -20.06 3.14
N ALA A 30 5.29 -20.31 2.44
CA ALA A 30 5.52 -19.78 1.11
C ALA A 30 4.51 -20.36 0.09
N TYR A 31 4.19 -21.65 0.18
CA TYR A 31 3.19 -22.28 -0.68
C TYR A 31 1.78 -21.76 -0.43
N ASP A 32 1.37 -21.64 0.83
CA ASP A 32 0.07 -21.10 1.22
C ASP A 32 -0.09 -19.66 0.72
N THR A 33 0.92 -18.82 0.96
CA THR A 33 0.96 -17.42 0.47
C THR A 33 0.88 -17.35 -1.06
N ALA A 34 1.61 -18.23 -1.76
CA ALA A 34 1.57 -18.27 -3.23
C ALA A 34 0.20 -18.71 -3.75
N THR A 35 -0.46 -19.66 -3.06
CA THR A 35 -1.78 -20.15 -3.43
C THR A 35 -2.85 -19.07 -3.23
N GLU A 36 -2.85 -18.40 -2.08
CA GLU A 36 -3.75 -17.26 -1.81
C GLU A 36 -3.57 -16.13 -2.86
N SER A 37 -2.32 -15.88 -3.28
CA SER A 37 -2.01 -14.91 -4.33
C SER A 37 -2.60 -15.29 -5.69
N ILE A 38 -2.55 -16.57 -6.07
CA ILE A 38 -3.16 -17.07 -7.32
C ILE A 38 -4.67 -16.91 -7.29
N GLU A 39 -5.32 -17.27 -6.18
CA GLU A 39 -6.77 -17.11 -6.04
C GLU A 39 -7.20 -15.64 -6.13
N ALA A 40 -6.46 -14.75 -5.46
CA ALA A 40 -6.69 -13.31 -5.53
C ALA A 40 -6.55 -12.77 -6.96
N LEU A 41 -5.52 -13.22 -7.70
CA LEU A 41 -5.32 -12.84 -9.11
C LEU A 41 -6.44 -13.34 -10.02
N ASN A 42 -6.88 -14.58 -9.86
CA ASN A 42 -7.99 -15.14 -10.64
C ASN A 42 -9.30 -14.39 -10.37
N ALA A 43 -9.58 -14.08 -9.10
CA ALA A 43 -10.76 -13.29 -8.73
C ALA A 43 -10.69 -11.86 -9.31
N ALA A 44 -9.52 -11.22 -9.25
CA ALA A 44 -9.28 -9.92 -9.86
C ALA A 44 -9.45 -9.95 -11.39
N GLU A 45 -8.97 -11.00 -12.06
CA GLU A 45 -9.13 -11.17 -13.51
C GLU A 45 -10.61 -11.27 -13.89
N LEU A 46 -11.40 -12.08 -13.19
CA LEU A 46 -12.84 -12.21 -13.45
C LEU A 46 -13.58 -10.87 -13.29
N LYS A 47 -13.27 -10.11 -12.23
CA LYS A 47 -13.83 -8.76 -12.02
C LYS A 47 -13.39 -7.81 -13.12
N PHE A 48 -12.12 -7.83 -13.51
CA PHE A 48 -11.60 -6.97 -14.56
C PHE A 48 -12.25 -7.26 -15.91
N GLN A 49 -12.41 -8.54 -16.26
CA GLN A 49 -13.15 -8.97 -17.46
C GLN A 49 -14.60 -8.47 -17.44
N ASP A 50 -15.28 -8.57 -16.30
CA ASP A 50 -16.64 -8.04 -16.16
C ASP A 50 -16.71 -6.50 -16.33
N ILE A 51 -15.69 -5.77 -15.86
CA ILE A 51 -15.59 -4.31 -16.03
C ILE A 51 -15.38 -3.93 -17.50
N ILE A 52 -14.39 -4.53 -18.18
CA ILE A 52 -14.03 -4.15 -19.56
C ILE A 52 -15.05 -4.60 -20.61
N ASN A 53 -15.82 -5.67 -20.33
CA ASN A 53 -16.89 -6.15 -21.22
C ASN A 53 -18.21 -5.38 -21.02
N SER A 54 -18.20 -4.30 -20.24
CA SER A 54 -19.39 -3.44 -20.06
C SER A 54 -19.71 -2.67 -21.35
N PRO A 55 -20.99 -2.35 -21.58
CA PRO A 55 -21.43 -1.72 -22.83
C PRO A 55 -20.99 -0.25 -22.99
N SER A 56 -20.51 0.41 -21.93
CA SER A 56 -19.97 1.77 -21.99
C SER A 56 -18.98 2.04 -20.84
N VAL A 57 -18.14 3.07 -21.02
CA VAL A 57 -17.19 3.54 -20.00
C VAL A 57 -17.89 3.91 -18.70
N ASP A 58 -19.03 4.59 -18.77
CA ASP A 58 -19.80 4.99 -17.59
C ASP A 58 -20.26 3.76 -16.78
N VAL A 59 -20.71 2.70 -17.47
CA VAL A 59 -21.12 1.46 -16.81
C VAL A 59 -19.92 0.77 -16.18
N SER A 60 -18.77 0.73 -16.87
CA SER A 60 -17.53 0.18 -16.30
C SER A 60 -17.06 0.95 -15.06
N CYS A 61 -17.08 2.29 -15.10
CA CYS A 61 -16.67 3.13 -13.98
C CYS A 61 -17.62 2.94 -12.79
N LYS A 62 -18.93 2.86 -13.03
CA LYS A 62 -19.91 2.58 -11.98
C LYS A 62 -19.68 1.22 -11.31
N LYS A 63 -19.29 0.19 -12.07
CA LYS A 63 -18.93 -1.11 -11.46
C LYS A 63 -17.74 -0.99 -10.52
N ILE A 64 -16.73 -0.17 -10.86
CA ILE A 64 -15.60 0.10 -9.98
C ILE A 64 -16.07 0.82 -8.70
N ASP A 65 -16.93 1.82 -8.83
CA ASP A 65 -17.52 2.52 -7.67
C ASP A 65 -18.32 1.56 -6.77
N ASP A 66 -19.15 0.70 -7.36
CA ASP A 66 -19.94 -0.31 -6.63
C ASP A 66 -19.04 -1.32 -5.90
N LEU A 67 -17.92 -1.72 -6.51
CA LEU A 67 -16.93 -2.59 -5.87
C LEU A 67 -16.25 -1.88 -4.70
N ALA A 68 -15.90 -0.60 -4.84
CA ALA A 68 -15.31 0.18 -3.76
C ALA A 68 -16.27 0.33 -2.58
N GLN A 69 -17.54 0.66 -2.83
CA GLN A 69 -18.57 0.77 -1.79
C GLN A 69 -18.78 -0.53 -1.01
N LYS A 70 -18.56 -1.68 -1.64
CA LYS A 70 -18.69 -3.00 -1.02
C LYS A 70 -17.39 -3.51 -0.38
N ASN A 71 -16.31 -2.71 -0.36
CA ASN A 71 -14.97 -3.15 0.02
C ASN A 71 -14.46 -4.36 -0.79
N GLN A 72 -14.86 -4.44 -2.06
CA GLN A 72 -14.51 -5.51 -3.01
C GLN A 72 -13.55 -5.05 -4.12
N LEU A 73 -13.19 -3.76 -4.14
CA LEU A 73 -12.10 -3.21 -4.94
C LEU A 73 -10.76 -3.55 -4.28
N ASP A 74 -10.35 -4.80 -4.42
CA ASP A 74 -9.12 -5.33 -3.81
C ASP A 74 -7.84 -4.84 -4.50
N SER A 75 -6.71 -4.97 -3.80
CA SER A 75 -5.40 -4.51 -4.27
C SER A 75 -4.95 -5.22 -5.56
N ALA A 76 -5.30 -6.51 -5.74
CA ALA A 76 -4.95 -7.26 -6.94
C ALA A 76 -5.68 -6.70 -8.18
N LEU A 77 -6.97 -6.39 -8.06
CA LEU A 77 -7.75 -5.74 -9.11
C LEU A 77 -7.21 -4.34 -9.45
N VAL A 78 -6.90 -3.52 -8.44
CA VAL A 78 -6.34 -2.17 -8.68
C VAL A 78 -4.98 -2.24 -9.35
N LEU A 79 -4.11 -3.17 -8.95
CA LEU A 79 -2.82 -3.41 -9.60
C LEU A 79 -2.99 -3.86 -11.05
N MET A 80 -3.96 -4.74 -11.33
CA MET A 80 -4.26 -5.18 -12.69
C MET A 80 -4.71 -4.01 -13.57
N ILE A 81 -5.67 -3.20 -13.12
CA ILE A 81 -6.12 -2.00 -13.85
C ILE A 81 -4.95 -1.05 -14.11
N THR A 82 -4.12 -0.79 -13.09
CA THR A 82 -2.95 0.09 -13.18
C THR A 82 -1.93 -0.43 -14.20
N LYS A 83 -1.65 -1.73 -14.17
CA LYS A 83 -0.71 -2.37 -15.09
C LYS A 83 -1.22 -2.31 -16.53
N VAL A 84 -2.49 -2.64 -16.76
CA VAL A 84 -3.09 -2.59 -18.10
C VAL A 84 -3.08 -1.17 -18.65
N TRP A 85 -3.41 -0.16 -17.84
CA TRP A 85 -3.28 1.24 -18.24
C TRP A 85 -1.83 1.62 -18.58
N SER A 86 -0.86 1.29 -17.72
CA SER A 86 0.56 1.61 -17.95
C SER A 86 1.07 0.99 -19.25
N THR A 87 0.76 -0.28 -19.50
CA THR A 87 1.14 -0.98 -20.73
C THR A 87 0.45 -0.39 -21.96
N ALA A 88 -0.84 -0.06 -21.87
CA ALA A 88 -1.58 0.54 -22.97
C ALA A 88 -1.06 1.94 -23.32
N LYS A 89 -0.78 2.77 -22.31
CA LYS A 89 -0.27 4.14 -22.46
C LYS A 89 1.06 4.19 -23.23
N GLU A 90 1.94 3.23 -22.97
CA GLU A 90 3.27 3.13 -23.60
C GLU A 90 3.24 2.39 -24.95
N SER A 91 2.11 1.79 -25.33
CA SER A 91 2.00 0.97 -26.52
C SER A 91 1.56 1.78 -27.75
N ASP A 92 2.34 1.70 -28.83
CA ASP A 92 1.97 2.22 -30.14
C ASP A 92 0.94 1.32 -30.86
N MET A 93 0.72 0.10 -30.37
CA MET A 93 -0.22 -0.87 -30.95
C MET A 93 -1.65 -0.71 -30.41
N THR A 94 -1.81 0.02 -29.29
CA THR A 94 -3.12 0.23 -28.68
C THR A 94 -3.78 1.47 -29.28
N LYS A 95 -5.02 1.34 -29.73
CA LYS A 95 -5.78 2.47 -30.29
C LYS A 95 -6.08 3.51 -29.22
N ASP A 96 -6.18 4.77 -29.61
CA ASP A 96 -6.40 5.88 -28.69
C ASP A 96 -7.75 5.78 -27.97
N GLU A 97 -8.79 5.26 -28.61
CA GLU A 97 -10.08 5.04 -27.94
C GLU A 97 -9.98 4.02 -26.82
N VAL A 98 -9.14 2.99 -26.98
CA VAL A 98 -8.89 1.99 -25.94
C VAL A 98 -8.06 2.60 -24.80
N LYS A 99 -7.08 3.45 -25.12
CA LYS A 99 -6.30 4.18 -24.12
C LYS A 99 -7.20 5.09 -23.28
N ASP A 100 -8.13 5.80 -23.92
CA ASP A 100 -9.07 6.70 -23.23
C ASP A 100 -9.98 5.94 -22.25
N VAL A 101 -10.57 4.81 -22.70
CA VAL A 101 -11.35 3.92 -21.82
C VAL A 101 -10.51 3.46 -20.62
N LEU A 102 -9.31 2.93 -20.87
CA LEU A 102 -8.43 2.42 -19.79
C LEU A 102 -7.97 3.53 -18.85
N TYR A 103 -7.75 4.75 -19.36
CA TYR A 103 -7.45 5.92 -18.55
C TYR A 103 -8.61 6.24 -17.59
N HIS A 104 -9.84 6.25 -18.07
CA HIS A 104 -11.03 6.46 -17.23
C HIS A 104 -11.19 5.39 -16.15
N LEU A 105 -10.98 4.11 -16.50
CA LEU A 105 -10.99 3.02 -15.51
C LEU A 105 -9.91 3.21 -14.43
N TYR A 106 -8.68 3.52 -14.86
CA TYR A 106 -7.58 3.80 -13.95
C TYR A 106 -7.87 4.97 -13.02
N MET A 107 -8.36 6.10 -13.56
CA MET A 107 -8.67 7.29 -12.77
C MET A 107 -9.80 7.01 -11.76
N THR A 108 -10.80 6.21 -12.15
CA THR A 108 -11.90 5.82 -11.27
C THR A 108 -11.43 4.89 -10.13
N ALA A 109 -10.63 3.86 -10.45
CA ALA A 109 -10.07 2.96 -9.45
C ALA A 109 -9.13 3.69 -8.49
N ARG A 110 -8.26 4.55 -9.02
CA ARG A 110 -7.33 5.37 -8.23
C ARG A 110 -8.07 6.35 -7.31
N GLY A 111 -9.11 7.01 -7.82
CA GLY A 111 -9.94 7.93 -7.03
C GLY A 111 -10.63 7.24 -5.86
N ASN A 112 -11.19 6.04 -6.09
CA ASN A 112 -11.78 5.24 -5.01
C ASN A 112 -10.73 4.78 -3.98
N LEU A 113 -9.57 4.31 -4.43
CA LEU A 113 -8.49 3.92 -3.52
C LEU A 113 -8.04 5.09 -2.64
N GLN A 114 -7.93 6.30 -3.20
CA GLN A 114 -7.56 7.48 -2.44
C GLN A 114 -8.56 7.78 -1.31
N ARG A 115 -9.86 7.59 -1.53
CA ARG A 115 -10.90 7.81 -0.51
C ARG A 115 -10.95 6.75 0.58
N LEU A 116 -10.51 5.52 0.27
CA LEU A 116 -10.36 4.46 1.27
C LEU A 116 -9.19 4.71 2.22
N MET A 117 -8.27 5.62 1.89
CA MET A 117 -7.14 5.94 2.75
C MET A 117 -7.61 6.75 3.98
N PRO A 118 -7.10 6.40 5.18
CA PRO A 118 -7.30 7.24 6.36
C PRO A 118 -6.90 8.69 6.07
N LYS A 119 -7.67 9.63 6.61
CA LYS A 119 -7.46 11.07 6.33
C LYS A 119 -6.06 11.53 6.71
N GLU A 120 -5.46 10.96 7.75
CA GLU A 120 -4.08 11.26 8.16
C GLU A 120 -3.06 10.88 7.09
N ILE A 121 -3.28 9.77 6.37
CA ILE A 121 -2.38 9.38 5.27
C ILE A 121 -2.55 10.32 4.08
N ARG A 122 -3.77 10.81 3.84
CA ARG A 122 -4.04 11.81 2.79
C ARG A 122 -3.37 13.15 3.11
N ILE A 123 -3.50 13.63 4.34
CA ILE A 123 -2.81 14.82 4.85
C ILE A 123 -1.29 14.64 4.74
N LEU A 124 -0.74 13.51 5.20
CA LEU A 124 0.69 13.21 5.10
C LEU A 124 1.18 13.22 3.65
N LYS A 125 0.44 12.60 2.74
CA LYS A 125 0.78 12.59 1.31
C LYS A 125 0.90 14.01 0.75
N TYR A 126 -0.02 14.91 1.10
CA TYR A 126 0.04 16.30 0.68
C TYR A 126 1.27 17.02 1.28
N LEU A 127 1.49 16.90 2.59
CA LEU A 127 2.64 17.50 3.28
C LEU A 127 3.99 17.11 2.67
N LEU A 128 4.12 15.87 2.19
CA LEU A 128 5.34 15.37 1.55
C LEU A 128 5.63 16.00 0.18
N THR A 129 4.61 16.56 -0.48
CA THR A 129 4.75 17.30 -1.75
C THR A 129 5.24 18.73 -1.56
N ILE A 130 5.06 19.31 -0.37
CA ILE A 130 5.45 20.69 -0.06
C ILE A 130 6.97 20.75 0.12
N GLU A 131 7.64 21.55 -0.72
CA GLU A 131 9.09 21.73 -0.64
C GLU A 131 9.49 22.81 0.37
N ASP A 132 8.71 23.89 0.43
CA ASP A 132 8.99 25.03 1.30
C ASP A 132 8.70 24.72 2.79
N PRO A 133 9.68 24.92 3.70
CA PRO A 133 9.49 24.61 5.13
C PRO A 133 8.44 25.47 5.84
N GLU A 134 8.31 26.75 5.49
CA GLU A 134 7.34 27.67 6.09
C GLU A 134 5.93 27.31 5.64
N GLU A 135 5.75 27.05 4.34
CA GLU A 135 4.49 26.56 3.77
C GLU A 135 4.07 25.26 4.45
N ARG A 136 5.00 24.31 4.64
CA ARG A 136 4.71 23.03 5.31
C ARG A 136 4.27 23.23 6.75
N LEU A 137 4.89 24.15 7.49
CA LEU A 137 4.52 24.46 8.87
C LEU A 137 3.14 25.13 8.93
N CYS A 138 2.84 26.03 8.00
CA CYS A 138 1.50 26.63 7.86
C CYS A 138 0.44 25.57 7.54
N THR A 139 0.70 24.69 6.57
CA THR A 139 -0.23 23.59 6.23
C THR A 139 -0.46 22.65 7.42
N LEU A 140 0.56 22.40 8.26
CA LEU A 140 0.37 21.63 9.49
C LEU A 140 -0.55 22.34 10.48
N LYS A 141 -0.38 23.66 10.67
CA LYS A 141 -1.29 24.46 11.51
C LYS A 141 -2.72 24.37 11.00
N ASP A 142 -2.90 24.48 9.68
CA ASP A 142 -4.22 24.38 9.05
C ASP A 142 -4.81 22.98 9.26
N ALA A 143 -4.03 21.92 9.03
CA ALA A 143 -4.44 20.54 9.23
C ALA A 143 -4.78 20.20 10.70
N PHE A 144 -4.19 20.93 11.67
CA PHE A 144 -4.48 20.77 13.09
C PHE A 144 -5.58 21.71 13.61
N THR A 145 -6.12 22.57 12.75
CA THR A 145 -7.22 23.45 13.10
C THR A 145 -8.53 22.78 12.71
N PRO A 146 -9.41 22.42 13.67
CA PRO A 146 -10.68 21.79 13.35
C PRO A 146 -11.56 22.69 12.48
N GLY A 147 -12.20 22.10 11.47
CA GLY A 147 -13.05 22.82 10.51
C GLY A 147 -14.02 21.89 9.79
N GLU A 148 -14.76 22.40 8.81
CA GLU A 148 -15.57 21.55 7.93
C GLU A 148 -14.66 20.72 7.02
N GLU A 149 -14.89 19.41 6.96
CA GLU A 149 -14.17 18.54 6.05
C GLU A 149 -14.91 18.44 4.70
N LEU A 150 -14.15 18.61 3.62
CA LEU A 150 -14.65 18.48 2.25
C LEU A 150 -13.75 17.52 1.50
N GLU A 151 -14.28 16.38 1.09
CA GLU A 151 -13.57 15.41 0.26
C GLU A 151 -13.83 15.70 -1.22
N GLY A 152 -12.76 16.09 -1.93
CA GLY A 152 -12.83 16.45 -3.34
C GLY A 152 -12.49 15.28 -4.26
N LYS A 153 -12.47 15.55 -5.56
CA LYS A 153 -11.81 14.67 -6.54
C LYS A 153 -10.29 14.89 -6.56
N ASP A 154 -9.84 16.12 -6.29
CA ASP A 154 -8.44 16.54 -6.46
C ASP A 154 -7.82 17.15 -5.19
N VAL A 155 -8.61 17.86 -4.38
CA VAL A 155 -8.15 18.52 -3.14
C VAL A 155 -9.14 18.18 -2.04
N ASP A 156 -8.62 17.69 -0.92
CA ASP A 156 -9.42 17.48 0.29
C ASP A 156 -9.13 18.60 1.29
N CYS A 157 -10.16 19.13 1.92
CA CYS A 157 -10.04 19.91 3.15
C CYS A 157 -10.22 18.93 4.30
N LEU A 158 -9.13 18.49 4.92
CA LEU A 158 -9.13 17.51 6.01
C LEU A 158 -8.42 18.11 7.22
N TYR A 159 -8.89 17.77 8.41
CA TYR A 159 -8.19 18.09 9.65
C TYR A 159 -7.94 16.82 10.47
N THR A 160 -6.92 16.88 11.33
CA THR A 160 -6.53 15.80 12.23
C THR A 160 -5.94 16.42 13.51
N THR A 161 -5.50 15.60 14.46
CA THR A 161 -4.75 16.08 15.63
C THR A 161 -3.25 15.82 15.47
N PRO A 162 -2.39 16.62 16.12
CA PRO A 162 -0.95 16.35 16.14
C PRO A 162 -0.61 14.92 16.53
N GLU A 163 -1.28 14.36 17.54
CA GLU A 163 -1.06 12.99 18.04
C GLU A 163 -1.42 11.94 16.99
N GLN A 164 -2.56 12.11 16.31
CA GLN A 164 -3.02 11.16 15.29
C GLN A 164 -2.04 11.11 14.13
N LEU A 165 -1.66 12.28 13.59
CA LEU A 165 -0.71 12.35 12.48
C LEU A 165 0.67 11.82 12.89
N TYR A 166 1.17 12.18 14.08
CA TYR A 166 2.44 11.68 14.63
C TYR A 166 2.46 10.15 14.73
N ASN A 167 1.39 9.54 15.26
CA ASN A 167 1.27 8.09 15.42
C ASN A 167 1.18 7.36 14.08
N TRP A 168 0.44 7.91 13.11
CA TRP A 168 0.38 7.34 11.76
C TRP A 168 1.73 7.39 11.06
N ILE A 169 2.44 8.52 11.13
CA ILE A 169 3.79 8.65 10.58
C ILE A 169 4.72 7.63 11.25
N GLY A 170 4.68 7.52 12.59
CA GLY A 170 5.45 6.54 13.34
C GLY A 170 5.19 5.12 12.87
N THR A 171 3.92 4.73 12.73
CA THR A 171 3.52 3.39 12.27
C THR A 171 4.09 3.06 10.89
N VAL A 172 4.07 4.01 9.95
CA VAL A 172 4.61 3.82 8.59
C VAL A 172 6.15 3.70 8.61
N VAL A 173 6.83 4.57 9.35
CA VAL A 173 8.29 4.54 9.49
C VAL A 173 8.75 3.25 10.19
N ASP A 174 8.06 2.83 11.24
CA ASP A 174 8.36 1.59 11.95
C ASP A 174 8.13 0.37 11.04
N ALA A 175 7.03 0.32 10.29
CA ALA A 175 6.77 -0.75 9.33
C ALA A 175 7.87 -0.84 8.25
N TYR A 176 8.39 0.30 7.79
CA TYR A 176 9.52 0.35 6.86
C TYR A 176 10.80 -0.22 7.49
N ASN A 177 11.10 0.13 8.74
CA ASN A 177 12.34 -0.27 9.42
C ASN A 177 12.33 -1.73 9.91
N PHE A 178 11.18 -2.26 10.33
CA PHE A 178 11.07 -3.59 10.93
C PHE A 178 10.75 -4.74 9.95
N SER A 179 10.75 -4.50 8.63
CA SER A 179 10.47 -5.54 7.64
C SER A 179 11.57 -6.63 7.62
N ARG A 180 11.20 -7.89 7.86
CA ARG A 180 12.12 -9.04 7.83
C ARG A 180 12.39 -9.50 6.39
N GLU A 181 13.56 -10.08 6.19
CA GLU A 181 14.02 -10.62 4.90
C GLU A 181 13.10 -11.73 4.38
N GLY A 182 12.68 -11.64 3.11
CA GLY A 182 11.80 -12.63 2.46
C GLY A 182 10.28 -12.40 2.66
N THR A 183 9.86 -11.28 3.23
CA THR A 183 8.43 -10.93 3.36
C THR A 183 7.97 -9.97 2.25
N LEU A 184 6.68 -10.03 1.86
CA LEU A 184 6.05 -9.04 0.95
C LEU A 184 6.25 -7.59 1.42
N ILE A 185 6.41 -7.39 2.73
CA ILE A 185 6.70 -6.09 3.34
C ILE A 185 8.09 -5.57 2.93
N LYS A 186 9.11 -6.44 2.80
CA LYS A 186 10.44 -6.04 2.29
C LYS A 186 10.38 -5.65 0.82
N GLU A 187 9.66 -6.40 0.00
CA GLU A 187 9.51 -6.09 -1.43
C GLU A 187 8.79 -4.74 -1.62
N ALA A 188 7.72 -4.50 -0.85
CA ALA A 188 7.05 -3.20 -0.82
C ALA A 188 7.96 -2.07 -0.31
N ARG A 189 8.83 -2.35 0.67
CA ARG A 189 9.82 -1.41 1.20
C ARG A 189 10.88 -1.05 0.16
N ASP A 190 11.39 -2.01 -0.59
CA ASP A 190 12.42 -1.79 -1.60
C ASP A 190 11.87 -0.94 -2.79
N LEU A 191 10.54 -0.88 -2.95
CA LEU A 191 9.84 0.03 -3.87
C LEU A 191 9.60 1.44 -3.27
N MET A 192 9.70 1.61 -1.95
CA MET A 192 9.56 2.91 -1.30
C MET A 192 10.86 3.71 -1.39
N ASN A 193 10.75 4.98 -1.76
CA ASN A 193 11.90 5.88 -1.89
C ASN A 193 12.44 6.24 -0.48
N PRO A 194 13.71 5.91 -0.14
CA PRO A 194 14.29 6.23 1.16
C PRO A 194 14.24 7.71 1.52
N LYS A 195 14.24 8.60 0.53
CA LYS A 195 14.09 10.05 0.74
C LYS A 195 12.72 10.42 1.31
N ILE A 196 11.66 9.67 0.98
CA ILE A 196 10.32 9.90 1.52
C ILE A 196 10.28 9.54 3.01
N ILE A 197 10.92 8.43 3.40
CA ILE A 197 11.01 8.03 4.81
C ILE A 197 11.77 9.06 5.62
N GLN A 198 12.89 9.58 5.09
CA GLN A 198 13.61 10.67 5.74
C GLN A 198 12.73 11.91 5.94
N LYS A 199 11.99 12.34 4.90
CA LYS A 199 11.04 13.45 5.01
C LYS A 199 9.95 13.19 6.06
N MET A 200 9.47 11.95 6.18
CA MET A 200 8.51 11.55 7.22
C MET A 200 9.11 11.64 8.63
N GLU A 201 10.37 11.24 8.83
CA GLU A 201 11.07 11.38 10.11
C GLU A 201 11.28 12.86 10.49
N GLU A 202 11.63 13.71 9.53
CA GLU A 202 11.74 15.16 9.72
C GLU A 202 10.39 15.79 10.08
N LEU A 203 9.32 15.41 9.38
CA LEU A 203 7.94 15.80 9.70
C LEU A 203 7.54 15.37 11.11
N LYS A 204 7.86 14.13 11.51
CA LYS A 204 7.57 13.60 12.84
C LYS A 204 8.23 14.44 13.94
N LYS A 205 9.50 14.82 13.76
CA LYS A 205 10.21 15.72 14.69
C LYS A 205 9.58 17.10 14.72
N LEU A 206 9.25 17.66 13.57
CA LEU A 206 8.64 18.99 13.48
C LEU A 206 7.28 19.05 14.18
N ILE A 207 6.46 18.00 14.07
CA ILE A 207 5.19 17.89 14.81
C ILE A 207 5.45 17.86 16.32
N LEU A 208 6.41 17.03 16.75
CA LEU A 208 6.79 16.93 18.17
C LEU A 208 7.30 18.27 18.72
N ASP A 209 8.15 18.98 18.00
CA ASP A 209 8.81 20.19 18.53
C ASP A 209 7.88 21.41 18.57
N ASN A 210 6.82 21.45 17.75
CA ASN A 210 5.98 22.64 17.57
C ASN A 210 4.53 22.49 18.06
N PHE A 211 4.06 21.26 18.26
CA PHE A 211 2.63 20.99 18.51
C PHE A 211 2.36 19.99 19.64
N MET A 212 3.39 19.41 20.28
CA MET A 212 3.26 18.42 21.37
C MET A 212 4.19 18.76 22.53
#